data_AF-A0A7S1Q2A2-F1
#
_entry.id   AF-A0A7S1Q2A2-F1
#
_cell.length_a   1.000
_cell.length_b   1.000
_cell.length_c   1.000
_cell.angle_alpha   90.00
_cell.angle_beta   90.00
_cell.angle_gamma   90.00
#
_symmetry.space_group_name_H-M   'P 1'
#
loop_
_entity.id
_entity.type
_entity.pdbx_description
1 polymer ?
#
loop_
_entity_poly.entity_id
_entity_poly.type
_entity_poly.pdbx_seq_one_letter_code
_entity_poly.pdbx_strand_id
1 'polypeptide(L)'
;RNAPRLCFELQEAFWFYLDYLWEASKKELPKLNQLNFVTLMLESCDVLRSLYNAQKGRQQLFQEWREYCRRVPLKGAVLLNKRLDKCLMVQPWKGDKWTYPRGKINEDESECECAIREVWEETGIDLR
;
A
#
# COMPACT_ATOMS: atom_id res chain seq x y z
N ARG A 1 17.66 -13.25 -4.23
CA ARG A 1 16.18 -13.25 -4.42
C ARG A 1 15.67 -11.93 -3.87
N ASN A 2 15.20 -11.02 -4.71
CA ASN A 2 14.74 -9.69 -4.26
C ASN A 2 13.25 -9.74 -3.90
N ALA A 3 12.92 -10.47 -2.83
CA ALA A 3 11.56 -10.58 -2.31
C ALA A 3 10.88 -9.21 -2.10
N PRO A 4 11.57 -8.15 -1.61
CA PRO A 4 10.97 -6.83 -1.45
C PRO A 4 10.42 -6.22 -2.75
N ARG A 5 11.17 -6.33 -3.86
CA ARG A 5 10.76 -5.75 -5.14
C ARG A 5 9.52 -6.46 -5.70
N LEU A 6 9.53 -7.80 -5.70
CA LEU A 6 8.36 -8.57 -6.12
C LEU A 6 7.11 -8.21 -5.29
N CYS A 7 7.27 -7.96 -4.00
CA CYS A 7 6.17 -7.59 -3.11
C CYS A 7 5.56 -6.23 -3.47
N PHE A 8 6.35 -5.24 -3.87
CA PHE A 8 5.81 -3.95 -4.35
C PHE A 8 5.02 -4.11 -5.64
N GLU A 9 5.56 -4.81 -6.63
CA GLU A 9 4.87 -5.05 -7.90
C GLU A 9 3.53 -5.77 -7.67
N LEU A 10 3.51 -6.75 -6.77
CA LEU A 10 2.29 -7.45 -6.36
C LEU A 10 1.31 -6.54 -5.60
N GLN A 11 1.81 -5.55 -4.86
CA GLN A 11 0.99 -4.55 -4.17
C GLN A 11 0.29 -3.62 -5.16
N GLU A 12 1.07 -3.05 -6.07
CA GLU A 12 0.58 -2.13 -7.10
C GLU A 12 -0.43 -2.84 -8.01
N ALA A 13 -0.12 -4.08 -8.42
CA ALA A 13 -1.06 -4.90 -9.18
C ALA A 13 -2.37 -5.17 -8.42
N PHE A 14 -2.31 -5.35 -7.10
CA PHE A 14 -3.49 -5.53 -6.27
C PHE A 14 -4.35 -4.25 -6.17
N TRP A 15 -3.73 -3.09 -5.99
CA TRP A 15 -4.46 -1.82 -6.00
C TRP A 15 -5.05 -1.52 -7.36
N PHE A 16 -4.28 -1.72 -8.44
CA PHE A 16 -4.77 -1.59 -9.80
C PHE A 16 -5.99 -2.50 -10.07
N TYR A 17 -5.93 -3.75 -9.58
CA TYR A 17 -7.05 -4.68 -9.68
C TYR A 17 -8.31 -4.15 -8.99
N LEU A 18 -8.19 -3.60 -7.78
CA LEU A 18 -9.36 -3.09 -7.04
C LEU A 18 -9.91 -1.81 -7.66
N ASP A 19 -9.03 -0.86 -7.97
CA ASP A 19 -9.41 0.51 -8.32
C ASP A 19 -9.90 0.63 -9.77
N TYR A 20 -9.37 -0.20 -10.67
CA TYR A 20 -9.70 -0.14 -12.11
C TYR A 20 -10.49 -1.36 -12.58
N LEU A 21 -9.98 -2.58 -12.36
CA LEU A 21 -10.57 -3.79 -12.95
C LEU A 21 -11.85 -4.22 -12.24
N TRP A 22 -11.81 -4.35 -10.92
CA TRP A 22 -12.97 -4.74 -10.12
C TRP A 22 -14.04 -3.66 -10.13
N GLU A 23 -13.65 -2.38 -10.04
CA GLU A 23 -14.60 -1.26 -10.07
C GLU A 23 -15.34 -1.18 -11.42
N ALA A 24 -14.66 -1.45 -12.54
CA ALA A 24 -15.27 -1.51 -13.87
C ALA A 24 -16.15 -2.76 -14.10
N SER A 25 -15.77 -3.90 -13.54
CA SER A 25 -16.37 -5.21 -13.83
C SER A 25 -16.98 -5.89 -12.60
N LYS A 26 -17.62 -5.12 -11.70
CA LYS A 26 -18.15 -5.56 -10.38
C LYS A 26 -18.97 -6.86 -10.38
N LYS A 27 -19.62 -7.20 -11.50
CA LYS A 27 -20.46 -8.41 -11.64
C LYS A 27 -19.71 -9.63 -12.19
N GLU A 28 -18.54 -9.43 -12.79
CA GLU A 28 -17.78 -10.48 -13.48
C GLU A 28 -16.52 -10.89 -12.71
N LEU A 29 -15.95 -9.97 -11.92
CA LEU A 29 -14.73 -10.22 -11.15
C LEU A 29 -15.02 -10.28 -9.63
N PRO A 30 -14.46 -11.27 -8.91
CA PRO A 30 -14.65 -11.39 -7.47
C PRO A 30 -13.91 -10.28 -6.72
N LYS A 31 -14.48 -9.74 -5.65
CA LYS A 31 -13.71 -8.83 -4.79
C LYS A 31 -12.69 -9.62 -3.98
N LEU A 32 -11.42 -9.55 -4.37
CA LEU A 32 -10.33 -10.30 -3.74
C LEU A 32 -9.72 -9.52 -2.57
N ASN A 33 -9.25 -10.25 -1.56
CA ASN A 33 -8.29 -9.71 -0.61
C ASN A 33 -6.86 -9.90 -1.14
N GLN A 34 -5.89 -9.20 -0.56
CA GLN A 34 -4.51 -9.22 -1.01
C GLN A 34 -3.88 -10.62 -1.03
N LEU A 35 -4.20 -11.46 -0.03
CA LEU A 35 -3.67 -12.82 0.07
C LEU A 35 -4.14 -13.71 -1.10
N ASN A 36 -5.44 -13.66 -1.40
CA ASN A 36 -6.05 -14.44 -2.48
C ASN A 36 -5.57 -13.94 -3.84
N PHE A 37 -5.50 -12.62 -4.04
CA PHE A 37 -4.99 -12.03 -5.28
C PHE A 37 -3.55 -12.47 -5.55
N VAL A 38 -2.66 -12.32 -4.56
CA VAL A 38 -1.25 -12.72 -4.72
C VAL A 38 -1.12 -14.21 -4.97
N THR A 39 -1.93 -15.04 -4.30
CA THR A 39 -1.93 -16.49 -4.54
C THR A 39 -2.27 -16.82 -6.00
N LEU A 40 -3.30 -16.19 -6.56
CA LEU A 40 -3.67 -16.35 -7.97
C LEU A 40 -2.54 -15.88 -8.91
N MET A 41 -1.90 -14.74 -8.61
CA MET A 41 -0.79 -14.24 -9.41
C MET A 41 0.40 -15.21 -9.40
N LEU A 42 0.74 -15.79 -8.25
CA LEU A 42 1.80 -16.81 -8.15
C LEU A 42 1.47 -18.09 -8.93
N GLU A 43 0.19 -18.44 -9.02
CA GLU A 43 -0.28 -19.63 -9.76
C GLU A 43 -0.39 -19.40 -11.26
N SER A 44 -0.62 -18.16 -11.69
CA SER A 44 -0.78 -17.77 -13.10
C SER A 44 0.50 -17.79 -13.93
N CYS A 45 1.67 -17.81 -13.29
CA CYS A 45 2.97 -17.73 -13.95
C CYS A 45 3.83 -18.94 -13.58
N ASP A 46 4.28 -19.73 -14.56
CA ASP A 46 5.07 -20.94 -14.34
C ASP A 46 6.36 -20.70 -13.55
N VAL A 47 7.02 -19.58 -13.81
CA VAL A 47 8.24 -19.17 -13.08
C VAL A 47 7.92 -18.89 -11.61
N LEU A 48 6.88 -18.10 -11.32
CA LEU A 48 6.49 -17.83 -9.94
C LEU A 48 5.97 -19.07 -9.22
N ARG A 49 5.19 -19.90 -9.92
CA ARG A 49 4.65 -21.15 -9.41
C ARG A 49 5.76 -22.11 -9.03
N SER A 50 6.80 -22.25 -9.86
CA SER A 50 7.96 -23.10 -9.55
C SER A 50 8.78 -22.56 -8.37
N LEU A 51 8.91 -21.24 -8.22
CA LEU A 51 9.65 -20.61 -7.13
C LEU A 51 8.90 -20.66 -5.78
N TYR A 52 7.57 -20.65 -5.80
CA TYR A 52 6.69 -20.59 -4.63
C TYR A 52 5.67 -21.75 -4.60
N ASN A 53 6.07 -22.94 -5.06
CA ASN A 53 5.21 -24.13 -5.15
C ASN A 53 4.76 -24.65 -3.78
N ALA A 54 5.63 -24.58 -2.78
CA ALA A 54 5.35 -25.04 -1.43
C ALA A 54 4.57 -23.99 -0.65
N GLN A 55 3.53 -24.43 0.07
CA GLN A 55 2.73 -23.56 0.96
C GLN A 55 3.62 -22.81 1.97
N LYS A 56 4.66 -23.47 2.50
CA LYS A 56 5.65 -22.86 3.40
C LYS A 56 6.40 -21.70 2.73
N GLY A 57 6.77 -21.85 1.46
CA GLY A 57 7.44 -20.79 0.69
C GLY A 57 6.55 -19.57 0.46
N ARG A 58 5.25 -19.78 0.20
CA ARG A 58 4.26 -18.69 0.09
C ARG A 58 4.08 -17.96 1.42
N GLN A 59 3.92 -18.70 2.52
CA GLN A 59 3.81 -18.09 3.86
C GLN A 59 5.03 -17.26 4.22
N GLN A 60 6.22 -17.75 3.91
CA GLN A 60 7.47 -17.02 4.12
C GLN A 60 7.51 -15.73 3.29
N LEU A 61 7.13 -15.77 2.01
CA LEU A 61 7.03 -14.57 1.17
C LEU A 61 6.11 -13.51 1.79
N PHE A 62 4.94 -13.90 2.30
CA PHE A 62 4.02 -12.97 2.95
C PHE A 62 4.54 -12.42 4.28
N GLN A 63 5.33 -13.20 5.01
CA GLN A 63 5.99 -12.71 6.23
C GLN A 63 7.08 -11.69 5.88
N GLU A 64 7.97 -12.03 4.95
CA GLU A 64 9.03 -11.14 4.46
C GLU A 64 8.46 -9.83 3.90
N TRP A 65 7.35 -9.91 3.15
CA TRP A 65 6.62 -8.73 2.68
C TRP A 65 6.14 -7.87 3.84
N ARG A 66 5.40 -8.45 4.80
CA ARG A 66 4.87 -7.67 5.94
C ARG A 66 5.98 -7.01 6.74
N GLU A 67 7.08 -7.70 6.96
CA GLU A 67 8.26 -7.16 7.64
C GLU A 67 8.96 -6.06 6.84
N TYR A 68 9.03 -6.21 5.52
CA TYR A 68 9.55 -5.18 4.64
C TYR A 68 8.65 -3.92 4.66
N CYS A 69 7.35 -4.09 4.47
CA CYS A 69 6.36 -3.01 4.50
C CYS A 69 6.36 -2.22 5.81
N ARG A 70 6.69 -2.85 6.94
CA ARG A 70 6.82 -2.18 8.25
C ARG A 70 8.08 -1.33 8.38
N ARG A 71 9.11 -1.63 7.60
CA ARG A 71 10.40 -0.92 7.63
C ARG A 71 10.41 0.31 6.73
N VAL A 72 9.53 0.38 5.74
CA VAL A 72 9.42 1.55 4.86
C VAL A 72 9.01 2.77 5.72
N PRO A 73 9.83 3.84 5.75
CA PRO A 73 9.52 5.03 6.53
C PRO A 73 8.22 5.69 6.07
N LEU A 74 7.50 6.26 7.05
CA LEU A 74 6.31 7.06 6.79
C LEU A 74 6.66 8.53 6.88
N LYS A 75 6.23 9.33 5.90
CA LYS A 75 6.38 10.80 5.87
C LYS A 75 5.01 11.44 5.72
N GLY A 76 4.86 12.64 6.28
CA GLY A 76 3.59 13.36 6.37
C GLY A 76 3.76 14.67 7.11
N ALA A 77 2.65 15.30 7.48
CA ALA A 77 2.66 16.62 8.12
C ALA A 77 1.68 16.73 9.29
N VAL A 78 2.04 17.57 10.26
CA VAL A 78 1.12 18.05 11.29
C VAL A 78 0.61 19.43 10.85
N LEU A 79 -0.63 19.47 10.39
CA LEU A 79 -1.25 20.70 9.91
C LEU A 79 -1.97 21.40 11.06
N LEU A 80 -1.54 22.61 11.38
CA LEU A 80 -2.12 23.43 12.44
C LEU A 80 -2.94 24.57 11.83
N ASN A 81 -4.01 24.97 12.50
CA ASN A 81 -4.70 26.20 12.13
C ASN A 81 -3.88 27.45 12.55
N LYS A 82 -4.28 28.64 12.08
CA LYS A 82 -3.55 29.90 12.35
C LYS A 82 -3.36 30.23 13.84
N ARG A 83 -4.27 29.78 14.70
CA ARG A 83 -4.19 30.01 16.15
C ARG A 83 -3.34 28.95 16.88
N LEU A 84 -2.88 27.92 16.18
CA LEU A 84 -2.14 26.79 16.73
C LEU A 84 -2.90 26.04 17.85
N ASP A 85 -4.24 26.09 17.82
CA ASP A 85 -5.12 25.46 18.82
C ASP A 85 -5.85 24.21 18.29
N LYS A 86 -5.75 23.93 16.98
CA LYS A 86 -6.35 22.76 16.32
C LYS A 86 -5.38 22.16 15.31
N CYS A 87 -5.46 20.85 15.14
CA CYS A 87 -4.75 20.11 14.09
C CYS A 87 -5.70 19.32 13.19
N LEU A 88 -5.28 19.07 11.95
CA LEU A 88 -5.96 18.16 11.03
C LEU A 88 -5.49 16.73 11.28
N MET A 89 -6.44 15.81 11.38
CA MET A 89 -6.21 14.38 11.45
C MET A 89 -7.13 13.66 10.45
N VAL A 90 -6.71 12.49 10.00
CA VAL A 90 -7.47 11.61 9.12
C VAL A 90 -7.83 10.33 9.87
N GLN A 91 -8.94 9.70 9.50
CA GLN A 91 -9.38 8.41 10.02
C GLN A 91 -9.62 7.45 8.86
N PRO A 92 -8.98 6.27 8.83
CA PRO A 92 -9.27 5.28 7.81
C PRO A 92 -10.67 4.71 8.01
N TRP A 93 -11.38 4.43 6.92
CA TRP A 93 -12.72 3.81 6.97
C TRP A 93 -12.77 2.53 7.80
N LYS A 94 -11.68 1.74 7.75
CA LYS A 94 -11.50 0.52 8.55
C LYS A 94 -10.63 0.83 9.76
N GLY A 95 -11.18 1.51 10.75
CA GLY A 95 -10.53 1.77 12.03
C GLY A 95 -11.15 2.94 12.76
N ASP A 96 -10.86 3.05 14.05
CA ASP A 96 -11.34 4.17 14.89
C ASP A 96 -10.18 5.06 15.40
N LYS A 97 -8.97 4.84 14.89
CA LYS A 97 -7.79 5.61 15.29
C LYS A 97 -7.56 6.77 14.32
N TRP A 98 -7.55 7.97 14.87
CA TRP A 98 -7.13 9.17 14.17
C TRP A 98 -5.61 9.21 14.05
N THR A 99 -5.10 9.59 12.89
CA THR A 99 -3.68 9.79 12.62
C THR A 99 -3.45 11.11 11.89
N TYR A 100 -2.22 11.62 11.91
CA TYR A 100 -1.82 12.69 10.98
C TYR A 100 -1.74 12.16 9.55
N PRO A 101 -2.01 13.01 8.54
CA PRO A 101 -1.89 12.61 7.16
C PRO A 101 -0.47 12.22 6.82
N ARG A 102 -0.27 10.98 6.34
CA ARG A 102 1.06 10.39 6.08
C ARG A 102 0.96 9.10 5.28
N GLY A 103 2.04 8.78 4.57
CA GLY A 103 2.21 7.47 3.97
C GLY A 103 3.66 7.15 3.65
N LYS A 104 3.88 6.13 2.83
CA LYS A 104 5.20 5.50 2.66
C LYS A 104 6.02 6.25 1.62
N ILE A 105 7.31 6.43 1.90
CA ILE A 105 8.25 7.00 0.95
C ILE A 105 8.49 6.05 -0.23
N ASN A 106 8.48 6.62 -1.45
CA ASN A 106 8.81 5.90 -2.68
C ASN A 106 10.33 5.82 -2.91
N GLU A 107 10.75 4.94 -3.84
CA GLU A 107 12.15 4.90 -4.29
C GLU A 107 12.51 6.23 -4.98
N ASP A 108 13.69 6.76 -4.67
CA ASP A 108 14.22 8.04 -5.17
C ASP A 108 13.35 9.29 -4.87
N GLU A 109 12.41 9.20 -3.93
CA GLU A 109 11.59 10.33 -3.45
C GLU A 109 12.24 10.97 -2.21
N SER A 110 12.32 12.30 -2.15
CA SER A 110 12.80 12.97 -0.93
C SER A 110 11.75 12.92 0.19
N GLU A 111 12.19 13.04 1.44
CA GLU A 111 11.27 12.99 2.58
C GLU A 111 10.20 14.11 2.54
N CYS A 112 10.59 15.30 2.07
CA CYS A 112 9.68 16.44 1.90
C CYS A 112 8.68 16.20 0.78
N GLU A 113 9.12 15.70 -0.38
CA GLU A 113 8.22 15.40 -1.50
C GLU A 113 7.20 14.32 -1.13
N CYS A 114 7.62 13.28 -0.41
CA CYS A 114 6.72 12.27 0.11
C CYS A 114 5.68 12.88 1.06
N ALA A 115 6.09 13.72 2.01
CA ALA A 115 5.17 14.39 2.92
C ALA A 115 4.14 15.26 2.17
N ILE A 116 4.56 16.00 1.15
CA ILE A 116 3.66 16.82 0.31
C ILE A 116 2.65 15.94 -0.43
N ARG A 117 3.14 14.88 -1.11
CA ARG A 117 2.31 13.96 -1.90
C ARG A 117 1.26 13.28 -1.02
N GLU A 118 1.67 12.68 0.09
CA GLU A 118 0.78 11.93 0.99
C GLU A 118 -0.28 12.83 1.64
N VAL A 119 0.08 14.06 2.01
CA VAL A 119 -0.89 15.04 2.54
C VAL A 119 -1.92 15.41 1.47
N TRP A 120 -1.49 15.62 0.23
CA TRP A 120 -2.41 15.91 -0.86
C TRP A 120 -3.33 14.73 -1.19
N GLU A 121 -2.80 13.50 -1.25
CA GLU A 121 -3.57 12.29 -1.52
C GLU A 121 -4.67 12.05 -0.46
N GLU A 122 -4.37 12.24 0.83
CA GLU A 122 -5.33 11.97 1.91
C GLU A 122 -6.27 13.14 2.22
N THR A 123 -5.90 14.38 1.90
CA THR A 123 -6.64 15.59 2.35
C THR A 123 -7.01 16.56 1.23
N GLY A 124 -6.38 16.46 0.05
CA GLY A 124 -6.51 17.42 -1.05
C GLY A 124 -5.78 18.74 -0.85
N ILE A 125 -5.01 18.92 0.23
CA ILE A 125 -4.29 20.16 0.55
C ILE A 125 -2.88 20.11 -0.06
N ASP A 126 -2.52 21.13 -0.85
CA ASP A 126 -1.15 21.31 -1.35
C ASP A 126 -0.30 22.09 -0.33
N LEU A 127 0.92 21.61 -0.08
CA LEU A 127 1.89 22.18 0.86
C LEU A 127 3.04 22.93 0.18
N ARG A 128 3.06 22.99 -1.16
CA ARG A 128 4.06 23.76 -1.92
C ARG A 128 3.85 25.27 -1.84
#